data_AF-A0A959GI13-F1
#
_entry.id   AF-A0A959GI13-F1
#
_cell.length_a   1.000
_cell.length_b   1.000
_cell.length_c   1.000
_cell.angle_alpha   90.00
_cell.angle_beta   90.00
_cell.angle_gamma   90.00
#
_symmetry.space_group_name_H-M   'P 1'
#
loop_
_entity.id
_entity.type
_entity.pdbx_description
1 polymer ?
#
loop_
_entity_poly.entity_id
_entity_poly.type
_entity_poly.pdbx_seq_one_letter_code
_entity_poly.pdbx_strand_id
1 'polypeptide(L)'
;MTKLLLIRMSLIIPKRAAFTFLIANLLFLGAVQGQAKIWDRGGGNNNWSDAANWNPDGLPTAMDDVIIPDNFTVNVNIPGVCKSLLLQSGPNNTILSIDNGQSLTVSGGIVLEAPTANNRRKRINVNTATLSCASITMAATGNGNRDCDVRITTGTVTVSGDITMNGASNENAMRFSNSGTGTLNIGGSMAGGNFIHTNSSTVNYNGAGPQSVKGDTYGNLTFSGGGSKTLAGTTTVNRVCTFNLGIVNSTAANTLIFGNNGSVSGGSNNSHVNGPVRRNSNSIFTFPTGNAGKYAPITISASSSDFTAQYFNMAPTQGSGTGIDHVSSTEYWQLTRNNGGNQVTVTLSWNSAERSGLVTDLTALRVARYLSGTSYADMGGFGVGTTAAGTITSTATSPNNNTTWLYTLGSSLALPTNPLPIELTSFSGRQEAQYISLRWSTATEQN
;
A
#
# COMPACT_ATOMS: atom_id res chain seq x y z
N MET A 1 32.22 -63.32 54.09
CA MET A 1 33.68 -63.10 54.01
C MET A 1 34.16 -63.71 52.69
N THR A 2 34.11 -62.96 51.59
CA THR A 2 34.67 -63.42 50.30
C THR A 2 35.06 -62.19 49.49
N LYS A 3 36.38 -61.95 49.39
CA LYS A 3 37.00 -60.89 48.61
C LYS A 3 36.83 -61.20 47.12
N LEU A 4 36.11 -60.36 46.38
CA LEU A 4 36.06 -60.43 44.92
C LEU A 4 37.20 -59.56 44.35
N LEU A 5 38.10 -60.24 43.64
CA LEU A 5 39.29 -59.70 42.99
C LEU A 5 38.89 -58.80 41.81
N LEU A 6 39.22 -57.51 41.85
CA LEU A 6 38.97 -56.58 40.75
C LEU A 6 40.07 -56.75 39.69
N ILE A 7 39.80 -57.48 38.60
CA ILE A 7 40.69 -57.52 37.43
C ILE A 7 40.45 -56.24 36.62
N ARG A 8 41.44 -55.33 36.60
CA ARG A 8 41.45 -54.22 35.63
C ARG A 8 41.97 -54.75 34.29
N MET A 9 41.10 -54.88 33.29
CA MET A 9 41.51 -55.03 31.88
C MET A 9 41.80 -53.64 31.31
N SER A 10 43.07 -53.38 31.01
CA SER A 10 43.52 -52.22 30.25
C SER A 10 43.44 -52.54 28.75
N LEU A 11 42.57 -51.85 28.01
CA LEU A 11 42.58 -51.87 26.55
C LEU A 11 43.58 -50.81 26.05
N ILE A 12 44.75 -51.25 25.60
CA ILE A 12 45.75 -50.38 24.96
C ILE A 12 45.43 -50.31 23.46
N ILE A 13 44.77 -49.24 23.01
CA ILE A 13 44.54 -48.98 21.59
C ILE A 13 45.75 -48.20 21.04
N PRO A 14 46.47 -48.70 20.02
CA PRO A 14 47.57 -47.95 19.41
C PRO A 14 47.03 -46.68 18.74
N LYS A 15 47.74 -45.55 18.99
CA LYS A 15 47.40 -44.16 18.58
C LYS A 15 47.14 -43.90 17.08
N ARG A 16 47.11 -44.93 16.22
CA ARG A 16 46.90 -44.78 14.77
C ARG A 16 45.64 -45.45 14.21
N ALA A 17 44.77 -46.02 15.06
CA ALA A 17 43.50 -46.61 14.60
C ALA A 17 42.23 -45.96 15.19
N ALA A 18 42.36 -45.03 16.16
CA ALA A 18 41.22 -44.32 16.74
C ALA A 18 40.84 -43.02 15.99
N PHE A 19 41.71 -42.53 15.10
CA PHE A 19 41.45 -41.31 14.32
C PHE A 19 40.71 -41.59 13.00
N THR A 20 40.69 -42.85 12.54
CA THR A 20 40.16 -43.21 11.21
C THR A 20 38.69 -43.66 11.26
N PHE A 21 38.12 -43.94 12.43
CA PHE A 21 36.70 -44.34 12.55
C PHE A 21 35.77 -43.21 13.03
N LEU A 22 36.33 -42.12 13.58
CA LEU A 22 35.57 -40.93 13.95
C LEU A 22 35.50 -39.88 12.81
N ILE A 23 36.43 -39.94 11.86
CA ILE A 23 36.43 -39.08 10.65
C ILE A 23 35.53 -39.66 9.54
N ALA A 24 35.28 -40.97 9.51
CA ALA A 24 34.41 -41.59 8.51
C ALA A 24 32.89 -41.38 8.77
N ASN A 25 32.49 -41.02 10.00
CA ASN A 25 31.09 -40.69 10.34
C ASN A 25 30.86 -39.19 10.64
N LEU A 26 31.89 -38.36 10.51
CA LEU A 26 31.81 -36.89 10.60
C LEU A 26 32.09 -36.23 9.23
N LEU A 27 31.74 -36.93 8.15
CA LEU A 27 31.90 -36.48 6.75
C LEU A 27 30.59 -36.59 5.93
N PHE A 28 29.44 -36.75 6.59
CA PHE A 28 28.12 -36.64 5.96
C PHE A 28 27.12 -35.79 6.76
N LEU A 29 27.64 -34.75 7.43
CA LEU A 29 26.90 -33.50 7.60
C LEU A 29 27.46 -32.49 6.60
N GLY A 30 27.52 -32.88 5.34
CA GLY A 30 27.61 -31.90 4.27
C GLY A 30 26.32 -31.11 4.34
N ALA A 31 26.39 -29.88 4.86
CA ALA A 31 25.38 -28.89 4.52
C ALA A 31 25.27 -28.97 2.99
N VAL A 32 24.09 -29.35 2.47
CA VAL A 32 23.84 -29.29 1.03
C VAL A 32 23.96 -27.81 0.68
N GLN A 33 25.15 -27.41 0.23
CA GLN A 33 25.41 -26.06 -0.21
C GLN A 33 24.72 -25.92 -1.56
N GLY A 34 23.94 -24.85 -1.70
CA GLY A 34 23.35 -24.50 -2.98
C GLY A 34 24.40 -24.43 -4.08
N GLN A 35 24.11 -25.06 -5.21
CA GLN A 35 24.96 -25.02 -6.40
C GLN A 35 24.34 -24.11 -7.46
N ALA A 36 25.16 -23.60 -8.38
CA ALA A 36 24.63 -23.00 -9.60
C ALA A 36 24.02 -24.09 -10.50
N LYS A 37 22.73 -23.95 -10.84
CA LYS A 37 22.01 -24.77 -11.82
C LYS A 37 21.85 -23.97 -13.10
N ILE A 38 22.62 -24.32 -14.12
CA ILE A 38 22.68 -23.59 -15.39
C ILE A 38 21.78 -24.28 -16.40
N TRP A 39 20.85 -23.55 -16.99
CA TRP A 39 20.04 -24.07 -18.08
C TRP A 39 20.91 -24.31 -19.34
N ASP A 40 20.91 -25.53 -19.86
CA ASP A 40 21.71 -25.89 -21.04
C ASP A 40 20.90 -26.58 -22.15
N ARG A 41 19.65 -26.96 -21.87
CA ARG A 41 18.76 -27.70 -22.78
C ARG A 41 19.31 -29.09 -23.18
N GLY A 42 20.10 -29.76 -22.35
CA GLY A 42 20.64 -31.09 -22.62
C GLY A 42 19.59 -32.17 -22.89
N GLY A 43 18.38 -32.04 -22.36
CA GLY A 43 17.22 -32.92 -22.60
C GLY A 43 16.47 -32.66 -23.92
N GLY A 44 16.91 -31.69 -24.73
CA GLY A 44 16.36 -31.43 -26.07
C GLY A 44 14.96 -30.78 -26.11
N ASN A 45 14.44 -30.33 -24.97
CA ASN A 45 13.15 -29.66 -24.85
C ASN A 45 13.26 -28.40 -23.96
N ASN A 46 12.16 -27.65 -23.79
CA ASN A 46 12.16 -26.40 -23.03
C ASN A 46 11.56 -26.55 -21.61
N ASN A 47 11.37 -27.77 -21.11
CA ASN A 47 10.59 -28.01 -19.90
C ASN A 47 11.47 -27.97 -18.65
N TRP A 48 11.10 -27.13 -17.68
CA TRP A 48 11.77 -27.03 -16.38
C TRP A 48 11.88 -28.39 -15.68
N SER A 49 10.87 -29.25 -15.87
CA SER A 49 10.77 -30.59 -15.27
C SER A 49 11.78 -31.61 -15.80
N ASP A 50 12.49 -31.34 -16.88
CA ASP A 50 13.49 -32.27 -17.40
C ASP A 50 14.85 -32.01 -16.74
N ALA A 51 15.27 -32.96 -15.91
CA ALA A 51 16.52 -32.90 -15.17
C ALA A 51 17.75 -32.77 -16.07
N ALA A 52 17.71 -33.26 -17.31
CA ALA A 52 18.81 -33.18 -18.26
C ALA A 52 18.93 -31.80 -18.93
N ASN A 53 17.99 -30.87 -18.71
CA ASN A 53 18.11 -29.48 -19.19
C ASN A 53 18.93 -28.58 -18.26
N TRP A 54 19.50 -29.13 -17.19
CA TRP A 54 20.24 -28.42 -16.17
C TRP A 54 21.66 -28.95 -16.09
N ASN A 55 22.64 -28.06 -15.90
CA ASN A 55 24.01 -28.41 -15.60
C ASN A 55 24.39 -27.91 -14.20
N PRO A 56 24.82 -28.79 -13.27
CA PRO A 56 24.80 -30.25 -13.43
C PRO A 56 23.37 -30.79 -13.49
N ASP A 57 23.20 -31.98 -14.08
CA ASP A 57 21.90 -32.64 -14.22
C ASP A 57 21.15 -32.74 -12.88
N GLY A 58 19.82 -32.59 -12.96
CA GLY A 58 18.92 -32.58 -11.83
C GLY A 58 18.20 -31.26 -11.67
N LEU A 59 16.96 -31.32 -11.20
CA LEU A 59 16.12 -30.14 -11.00
C LEU A 59 16.71 -29.19 -9.96
N PRO A 60 16.55 -27.86 -10.12
CA PRO A 60 16.87 -26.91 -9.09
C PRO A 60 16.07 -27.13 -7.80
N THR A 61 16.73 -26.94 -6.67
CA THR A 61 16.15 -26.92 -5.33
C THR A 61 16.12 -25.50 -4.78
N ALA A 62 15.42 -25.27 -3.67
CA ALA A 62 15.33 -23.96 -3.02
C ALA A 62 16.69 -23.39 -2.52
N MET A 63 17.74 -24.21 -2.53
CA MET A 63 19.10 -23.78 -2.19
C MET A 63 19.92 -23.34 -3.41
N ASP A 64 19.52 -23.75 -4.62
CA ASP A 64 20.32 -23.59 -5.84
C ASP A 64 20.14 -22.22 -6.48
N ASP A 65 21.23 -21.65 -6.96
CA ASP A 65 21.22 -20.41 -7.75
C ASP A 65 20.96 -20.79 -9.22
N VAL A 66 19.81 -20.38 -9.78
CA VAL A 66 19.42 -20.71 -11.15
C VAL A 66 19.93 -19.66 -12.13
N ILE A 67 20.57 -20.11 -13.19
CA ILE A 67 21.08 -19.26 -14.27
C ILE A 67 20.46 -19.73 -15.58
N ILE A 68 19.75 -18.84 -16.27
CA ILE A 68 19.25 -19.05 -17.63
C ILE A 68 20.13 -18.20 -18.56
N PRO A 69 21.00 -18.83 -19.38
CA PRO A 69 21.84 -18.10 -20.32
C PRO A 69 21.06 -17.36 -21.42
N ASP A 70 21.78 -16.60 -22.23
CA ASP A 70 21.24 -15.99 -23.44
C ASP A 70 20.63 -17.03 -24.39
N ASN A 71 19.63 -16.62 -25.17
CA ASN A 71 19.04 -17.42 -26.26
C ASN A 71 18.24 -18.66 -25.82
N PHE A 72 17.71 -18.68 -24.61
CA PHE A 72 16.85 -19.77 -24.13
C PHE A 72 15.39 -19.38 -23.96
N THR A 73 14.52 -20.36 -24.20
CA THR A 73 13.12 -20.33 -23.77
C THR A 73 12.91 -21.47 -22.79
N VAL A 74 12.39 -21.16 -21.61
CA VAL A 74 12.17 -22.11 -20.51
C VAL A 74 10.72 -22.07 -20.09
N ASN A 75 10.09 -23.24 -20.00
CA ASN A 75 8.71 -23.42 -19.59
C ASN A 75 8.69 -24.05 -18.20
N VAL A 76 8.25 -23.30 -17.18
CA VAL A 76 7.98 -23.83 -15.85
C VAL A 76 6.68 -24.64 -15.91
N ASN A 77 6.82 -25.92 -16.24
CA ASN A 77 5.72 -26.85 -16.50
C ASN A 77 5.39 -27.76 -15.29
N ILE A 78 6.13 -27.60 -14.19
CA ILE A 78 5.85 -28.16 -12.85
C ILE A 78 6.16 -27.07 -11.81
N PRO A 79 5.74 -27.20 -10.53
CA PRO A 79 6.18 -26.28 -9.49
C PRO A 79 7.71 -26.25 -9.37
N GLY A 80 8.31 -25.09 -9.67
CA GLY A 80 9.74 -24.85 -9.58
C GLY A 80 10.14 -24.12 -8.30
N VAL A 81 11.33 -24.42 -7.79
CA VAL A 81 11.93 -23.71 -6.66
C VAL A 81 13.40 -23.38 -6.96
N CYS A 82 13.87 -22.23 -6.50
CA CYS A 82 15.29 -21.89 -6.48
C CYS A 82 15.63 -20.86 -5.40
N LYS A 83 16.91 -20.67 -5.12
CA LYS A 83 17.41 -19.63 -4.23
C LYS A 83 17.46 -18.28 -4.92
N SER A 84 18.04 -18.20 -6.12
CA SER A 84 18.05 -17.00 -6.94
C SER A 84 17.79 -17.37 -8.40
N LEU A 85 17.42 -16.37 -9.20
CA LEU A 85 17.21 -16.54 -10.64
C LEU A 85 17.89 -15.41 -11.40
N LEU A 86 18.76 -15.78 -12.33
CA LEU A 86 19.43 -14.85 -13.25
C LEU A 86 19.04 -15.18 -14.70
N LEU A 87 18.48 -14.21 -15.41
CA LEU A 87 18.45 -14.21 -16.88
C LEU A 87 19.66 -13.42 -17.38
N GLN A 88 20.65 -14.12 -17.94
CA GLN A 88 21.92 -13.51 -18.32
C GLN A 88 21.81 -12.60 -19.55
N SER A 89 22.71 -11.61 -19.62
CA SER A 89 22.88 -10.72 -20.75
C SER A 89 23.25 -11.48 -22.02
N GLY A 90 22.98 -10.85 -23.16
CA GLY A 90 23.39 -11.37 -24.47
C GLY A 90 22.58 -10.79 -25.62
N PRO A 91 22.96 -11.12 -26.88
CA PRO A 91 22.38 -10.51 -28.07
C PRO A 91 21.04 -11.12 -28.51
N ASN A 92 20.50 -12.09 -27.76
CA ASN A 92 19.27 -12.78 -28.10
C ASN A 92 18.17 -12.58 -27.05
N ASN A 93 16.99 -13.09 -27.38
CA ASN A 93 15.90 -13.14 -26.43
C ASN A 93 16.15 -14.27 -25.42
N THR A 94 15.87 -14.00 -24.15
CA THR A 94 15.72 -15.06 -23.13
C THR A 94 14.35 -14.93 -22.51
N ILE A 95 13.58 -16.01 -22.51
CA ILE A 95 12.18 -16.02 -22.07
C ILE A 95 11.98 -17.15 -21.07
N LEU A 96 11.56 -16.83 -19.86
CA LEU A 96 11.03 -17.78 -18.89
C LEU A 96 9.51 -17.64 -18.85
N SER A 97 8.76 -18.72 -19.03
CA SER A 97 7.29 -18.70 -18.99
C SER A 97 6.77 -19.64 -17.91
N ILE A 98 5.87 -19.11 -17.09
CA ILE A 98 5.14 -19.84 -16.06
C ILE A 98 3.66 -19.76 -16.45
N ASP A 99 3.03 -20.92 -16.67
CA ASP A 99 1.65 -21.00 -17.17
C ASP A 99 0.92 -22.23 -16.62
N ASN A 100 -0.31 -22.46 -17.07
CA ASN A 100 -1.14 -23.62 -16.74
C ASN A 100 -1.25 -23.88 -15.22
N GLY A 101 -1.44 -22.80 -14.46
CA GLY A 101 -1.55 -22.86 -12.99
C GLY A 101 -0.28 -23.28 -12.25
N GLN A 102 0.89 -23.36 -12.91
CA GLN A 102 2.15 -23.71 -12.26
C GLN A 102 2.67 -22.59 -11.34
N SER A 103 3.76 -22.85 -10.63
CA SER A 103 4.40 -21.89 -9.73
C SER A 103 5.91 -21.87 -9.88
N LEU A 104 6.53 -20.70 -9.70
CA LEU A 104 7.96 -20.59 -9.43
C LEU A 104 8.17 -19.81 -8.12
N THR A 105 8.87 -20.44 -7.17
CA THR A 105 9.25 -19.81 -5.90
C THR A 105 10.77 -19.58 -5.88
N VAL A 106 11.17 -18.32 -5.86
CA VAL A 106 12.56 -17.89 -5.71
C VAL A 106 12.73 -17.34 -4.29
N SER A 107 13.53 -17.98 -3.43
CA SER A 107 13.64 -17.52 -2.03
C SER A 107 14.39 -16.19 -1.88
N GLY A 108 15.24 -15.87 -2.84
CA GLY A 108 16.00 -14.63 -2.97
C GLY A 108 15.57 -13.78 -4.17
N GLY A 109 16.54 -13.06 -4.75
CA GLY A 109 16.29 -12.11 -5.82
C GLY A 109 16.22 -12.73 -7.21
N ILE A 110 15.48 -12.06 -8.09
CA ILE A 110 15.46 -12.28 -9.53
C ILE A 110 16.22 -11.13 -10.20
N VAL A 111 17.14 -11.45 -11.10
CA VAL A 111 17.91 -10.48 -11.87
C VAL A 111 17.71 -10.71 -13.36
N LEU A 112 17.29 -9.66 -14.08
CA LEU A 112 17.26 -9.61 -15.54
C LEU A 112 18.39 -8.69 -16.00
N GLU A 113 19.46 -9.27 -16.53
CA GLU A 113 20.55 -8.49 -17.13
C GLU A 113 20.15 -7.90 -18.49
N ALA A 114 20.84 -6.84 -18.91
CA ALA A 114 20.48 -6.14 -20.14
C ALA A 114 20.74 -6.98 -21.40
N PRO A 115 19.83 -6.98 -22.40
CA PRO A 115 20.18 -7.41 -23.74
C PRO A 115 21.34 -6.56 -24.31
N THR A 116 22.20 -7.16 -25.13
CA THR A 116 23.33 -6.45 -25.76
C THR A 116 23.07 -6.06 -27.22
N ALA A 117 21.96 -6.53 -27.81
CA ALA A 117 21.52 -6.20 -29.17
C ALA A 117 20.11 -5.59 -29.18
N ASN A 118 19.82 -4.78 -30.19
CA ASN A 118 18.53 -4.09 -30.32
C ASN A 118 17.40 -5.05 -30.72
N ASN A 119 16.17 -4.69 -30.37
CA ASN A 119 14.96 -5.48 -30.58
C ASN A 119 15.05 -6.86 -29.91
N ARG A 120 15.59 -6.87 -28.69
CA ARG A 120 15.78 -8.06 -27.86
C ARG A 120 15.24 -7.85 -26.46
N ARG A 121 14.88 -8.95 -25.82
CA ARG A 121 14.22 -8.94 -24.53
C ARG A 121 14.73 -10.03 -23.59
N LYS A 122 14.91 -9.68 -22.33
CA LYS A 122 14.93 -10.63 -21.21
C LYS A 122 13.58 -10.56 -20.53
N ARG A 123 12.84 -11.68 -20.52
CA ARG A 123 11.44 -11.68 -20.13
C ARG A 123 11.08 -12.82 -19.19
N ILE A 124 10.25 -12.50 -18.21
CA ILE A 124 9.48 -13.48 -17.44
C ILE A 124 8.00 -13.30 -17.76
N ASN A 125 7.34 -14.33 -18.28
CA ASN A 125 5.89 -14.37 -18.44
C ASN A 125 5.26 -15.11 -17.25
N VAL A 126 4.31 -14.45 -16.59
CA VAL A 126 3.47 -15.04 -15.54
C VAL A 126 2.04 -15.04 -16.07
N ASN A 127 1.67 -16.16 -16.69
CA ASN A 127 0.43 -16.28 -17.44
C ASN A 127 -0.74 -16.57 -16.50
N THR A 128 -1.26 -17.80 -16.43
CA THR A 128 -2.28 -18.23 -15.45
C THR A 128 -1.68 -18.70 -14.13
N ALA A 129 -0.41 -18.38 -13.89
CA ALA A 129 0.46 -19.00 -12.90
C ALA A 129 0.86 -18.07 -11.74
N THR A 130 1.70 -18.57 -10.83
CA THR A 130 2.24 -17.77 -9.72
C THR A 130 3.77 -17.65 -9.76
N LEU A 131 4.28 -16.47 -9.41
CA LEU A 131 5.70 -16.20 -9.18
C LEU A 131 5.86 -15.54 -7.81
N SER A 132 6.74 -16.07 -6.97
CA SER A 132 7.10 -15.46 -5.69
C SER A 132 8.62 -15.23 -5.62
N CYS A 133 9.04 -14.05 -5.17
CA CYS A 133 10.46 -13.73 -4.99
C CYS A 133 10.73 -12.69 -3.90
N ALA A 134 11.98 -12.61 -3.42
CA ALA A 134 12.38 -11.58 -2.47
C ALA A 134 12.51 -10.20 -3.12
N SER A 135 13.03 -10.13 -4.35
CA SER A 135 13.19 -8.89 -5.10
C SER A 135 13.24 -9.16 -6.60
N ILE A 136 12.99 -8.12 -7.41
CA ILE A 136 13.19 -8.15 -8.86
C ILE A 136 14.08 -6.96 -9.23
N THR A 137 15.20 -7.22 -9.89
CA THR A 137 16.09 -6.20 -10.43
C THR A 137 16.19 -6.35 -11.94
N MET A 138 15.83 -5.29 -12.67
CA MET A 138 16.04 -5.19 -14.10
C MET A 138 17.20 -4.22 -14.36
N ALA A 139 18.25 -4.68 -15.03
CA ALA A 139 19.40 -3.86 -15.38
C ALA A 139 19.01 -2.70 -16.30
N ALA A 140 19.75 -1.59 -16.27
CA ALA A 140 19.60 -0.53 -17.24
C ALA A 140 20.03 -1.06 -18.62
N THR A 141 19.16 -0.98 -19.63
CA THR A 141 19.47 -1.53 -20.95
C THR A 141 20.27 -0.55 -21.81
N GLY A 142 20.24 0.74 -21.46
CA GLY A 142 20.96 1.83 -22.14
C GLY A 142 20.42 2.13 -23.53
N ASN A 143 19.31 1.51 -23.94
CA ASN A 143 18.67 1.70 -25.24
C ASN A 143 17.20 1.26 -25.21
N GLY A 144 16.28 2.15 -25.64
CA GLY A 144 14.83 1.88 -25.66
C GLY A 144 14.34 0.83 -26.67
N ASN A 145 15.22 0.22 -27.45
CA ASN A 145 14.92 -0.95 -28.27
C ASN A 145 15.32 -2.27 -27.58
N ARG A 146 15.76 -2.21 -26.32
CA ARG A 146 16.20 -3.37 -25.53
C ARG A 146 15.40 -3.39 -24.24
N ASP A 147 14.74 -4.52 -23.98
CA ASP A 147 13.83 -4.61 -22.86
C ASP A 147 14.27 -5.66 -21.82
N CYS A 148 14.20 -5.28 -20.54
CA CYS A 148 13.99 -6.23 -19.46
C CYS A 148 12.54 -6.10 -18.97
N ASP A 149 11.81 -7.20 -18.91
CA ASP A 149 10.40 -7.13 -18.52
C ASP A 149 9.85 -8.34 -17.78
N VAL A 150 8.93 -8.05 -16.87
CA VAL A 150 8.03 -9.06 -16.27
C VAL A 150 6.63 -8.78 -16.77
N ARG A 151 6.05 -9.77 -17.44
CA ARG A 151 4.74 -9.70 -18.07
C ARG A 151 3.74 -10.57 -17.33
N ILE A 152 2.68 -9.96 -16.84
CA ILE A 152 1.57 -10.61 -16.15
C ILE A 152 0.36 -10.63 -17.09
N THR A 153 -0.32 -11.77 -17.20
CA THR A 153 -1.65 -11.84 -17.82
C THR A 153 -2.73 -11.92 -16.74
N THR A 154 -3.05 -13.11 -16.26
CA THR A 154 -4.11 -13.37 -15.26
C THR A 154 -3.57 -13.87 -13.92
N GLY A 155 -2.28 -14.22 -13.89
CA GLY A 155 -1.59 -14.82 -12.77
C GLY A 155 -1.19 -13.81 -11.71
N THR A 156 -0.42 -14.29 -10.74
CA THR A 156 0.01 -13.49 -9.58
C THR A 156 1.52 -13.45 -9.47
N VAL A 157 2.07 -12.23 -9.34
CA VAL A 157 3.46 -12.00 -8.95
C VAL A 157 3.47 -11.45 -7.53
N THR A 158 4.25 -12.05 -6.64
CA THR A 158 4.44 -11.59 -5.27
C THR A 158 5.93 -11.32 -5.04
N VAL A 159 6.26 -10.05 -4.78
CA VAL A 159 7.62 -9.62 -4.45
C VAL A 159 7.62 -9.16 -2.99
N SER A 160 8.31 -9.86 -2.09
CA SER A 160 8.30 -9.49 -0.67
C SER A 160 9.09 -8.23 -0.35
N GLY A 161 10.04 -7.87 -1.21
CA GLY A 161 10.85 -6.65 -1.16
C GLY A 161 10.65 -5.78 -2.39
N ASP A 162 11.75 -5.23 -2.91
CA ASP A 162 11.72 -4.18 -3.94
C ASP A 162 11.67 -4.72 -5.37
N ILE A 163 11.06 -3.92 -6.24
CA ILE A 163 11.12 -4.02 -7.70
C ILE A 163 11.89 -2.81 -8.23
N THR A 164 13.08 -3.06 -8.74
CA THR A 164 14.00 -2.03 -9.24
C THR A 164 14.18 -2.16 -10.74
N MET A 165 13.68 -1.18 -11.49
CA MET A 165 13.89 -1.09 -12.93
C MET A 165 14.91 0.01 -13.22
N ASN A 166 16.19 -0.35 -13.29
CA ASN A 166 17.29 0.64 -13.40
C ASN A 166 17.30 1.42 -14.72
N GLY A 167 16.61 0.92 -15.75
CA GLY A 167 16.45 1.60 -17.04
C GLY A 167 15.37 2.69 -17.05
N ALA A 168 15.38 3.49 -18.11
CA ALA A 168 14.37 4.49 -18.40
C ALA A 168 12.99 3.87 -18.74
N SER A 169 11.96 4.71 -18.86
CA SER A 169 10.57 4.28 -19.14
C SER A 169 10.34 3.68 -20.52
N ASN A 170 11.30 3.80 -21.44
CA ASN A 170 11.28 3.12 -22.73
C ASN A 170 12.15 1.86 -22.77
N GLU A 171 12.77 1.47 -21.64
CA GLU A 171 13.71 0.35 -21.56
C GLU A 171 13.12 -0.82 -20.76
N ASN A 172 12.76 -0.59 -19.51
CA ASN A 172 12.31 -1.66 -18.61
C ASN A 172 10.83 -1.54 -18.33
N ALA A 173 10.15 -2.68 -18.10
CA ALA A 173 8.73 -2.65 -17.76
C ALA A 173 8.29 -3.77 -16.81
N MET A 174 7.52 -3.37 -15.80
CA MET A 174 6.50 -4.23 -15.20
C MET A 174 5.22 -4.04 -16.01
N ARG A 175 4.70 -5.12 -16.62
CA ARG A 175 3.58 -5.00 -17.57
C ARG A 175 2.44 -5.99 -17.32
N PHE A 176 1.22 -5.49 -17.38
CA PHE A 176 0.00 -6.29 -17.57
C PHE A 176 -0.39 -6.29 -19.05
N SER A 177 -0.90 -7.40 -19.55
CA SER A 177 -1.21 -7.54 -21.00
C SER A 177 -2.55 -8.23 -21.27
N ASN A 178 -3.08 -8.06 -22.49
CA ASN A 178 -4.30 -8.72 -22.98
C ASN A 178 -5.54 -8.49 -22.10
N SER A 179 -5.80 -7.25 -21.67
CA SER A 179 -6.85 -6.94 -20.67
C SER A 179 -6.72 -7.73 -19.35
N GLY A 180 -5.51 -8.24 -19.07
CA GLY A 180 -5.23 -9.16 -17.99
C GLY A 180 -5.69 -8.67 -16.63
N THR A 181 -6.27 -9.59 -15.87
CA THR A 181 -6.80 -9.42 -14.51
C THR A 181 -5.76 -9.80 -13.44
N GLY A 182 -4.49 -9.95 -13.82
CA GLY A 182 -3.45 -10.43 -12.93
C GLY A 182 -3.19 -9.49 -11.75
N THR A 183 -2.47 -10.02 -10.78
CA THR A 183 -2.16 -9.34 -9.52
C THR A 183 -0.65 -9.20 -9.33
N LEU A 184 -0.22 -8.02 -8.92
CA LEU A 184 1.14 -7.74 -8.45
C LEU A 184 1.10 -7.34 -6.98
N ASN A 185 1.64 -8.19 -6.09
CA ASN A 185 1.84 -7.87 -4.68
C ASN A 185 3.28 -7.39 -4.46
N ILE A 186 3.45 -6.29 -3.73
CA ILE A 186 4.73 -5.63 -3.50
C ILE A 186 4.86 -5.37 -2.00
N GLY A 187 5.84 -6.02 -1.36
CA GLY A 187 6.17 -5.82 0.06
C GLY A 187 7.17 -4.68 0.30
N GLY A 188 7.97 -4.31 -0.70
CA GLY A 188 8.88 -3.16 -0.69
C GLY A 188 8.39 -2.00 -1.56
N SER A 189 9.26 -1.41 -2.38
CA SER A 189 8.94 -0.30 -3.29
C SER A 189 9.04 -0.74 -4.75
N MET A 190 8.39 0.01 -5.66
CA MET A 190 8.60 -0.14 -7.11
C MET A 190 9.17 1.16 -7.66
N ALA A 191 10.33 1.10 -8.33
CA ALA A 191 11.05 2.28 -8.80
C ALA A 191 11.63 2.11 -10.21
N GLY A 192 11.84 3.26 -10.89
CA GLY A 192 12.38 3.34 -12.25
C GLY A 192 11.42 2.77 -13.30
N GLY A 193 11.92 2.57 -14.53
CA GLY A 193 11.23 1.93 -15.65
C GLY A 193 9.81 2.41 -15.95
N ASN A 194 9.14 1.65 -16.81
CA ASN A 194 7.73 1.80 -17.16
C ASN A 194 6.84 0.91 -16.30
N PHE A 195 5.61 1.36 -16.06
CA PHE A 195 4.55 0.51 -15.55
C PHE A 195 3.38 0.52 -16.53
N ILE A 196 3.09 -0.64 -17.11
CA ILE A 196 2.01 -0.80 -18.09
C ILE A 196 0.87 -1.52 -17.39
N HIS A 197 -0.19 -0.78 -17.05
CA HIS A 197 -1.38 -1.33 -16.41
C HIS A 197 -2.46 -1.70 -17.44
N THR A 198 -3.43 -2.50 -16.99
CA THR A 198 -4.76 -2.58 -17.60
C THR A 198 -5.79 -2.08 -16.60
N ASN A 199 -6.99 -1.68 -17.05
CA ASN A 199 -8.05 -1.33 -16.10
C ASN A 199 -8.39 -2.49 -15.15
N SER A 200 -8.27 -3.74 -15.59
CA SER A 200 -8.60 -4.92 -14.79
C SER A 200 -7.46 -5.43 -13.90
N SER A 201 -6.23 -4.95 -14.09
CA SER A 201 -5.07 -5.36 -13.29
C SER A 201 -5.16 -4.87 -11.85
N THR A 202 -4.56 -5.61 -10.92
CA THR A 202 -4.50 -5.24 -9.50
C THR A 202 -3.05 -5.12 -9.05
N VAL A 203 -2.72 -3.98 -8.43
CA VAL A 203 -1.46 -3.82 -7.70
C VAL A 203 -1.78 -3.66 -6.22
N ASN A 204 -1.06 -4.38 -5.37
CA ASN A 204 -1.22 -4.36 -3.93
C ASN A 204 0.11 -4.05 -3.25
N TYR A 205 0.21 -2.86 -2.66
CA TYR A 205 1.31 -2.51 -1.76
C TYR A 205 1.01 -3.08 -0.37
N ASN A 206 1.57 -4.26 -0.08
CA ASN A 206 1.22 -5.12 1.05
C ASN A 206 2.32 -5.25 2.12
N GLY A 207 3.33 -4.39 2.09
CA GLY A 207 4.40 -4.36 3.08
C GLY A 207 3.93 -3.84 4.44
N ALA A 208 4.47 -4.39 5.53
CA ALA A 208 4.22 -3.88 6.88
C ALA A 208 5.07 -2.65 7.25
N GLY A 209 6.23 -2.51 6.59
CA GLY A 209 7.11 -1.33 6.72
C GLY A 209 6.71 -0.18 5.79
N PRO A 210 7.49 0.91 5.80
CA PRO A 210 7.33 2.01 4.84
C PRO A 210 7.51 1.54 3.40
N GLN A 211 6.61 1.96 2.51
CA GLN A 211 6.66 1.68 1.08
C GLN A 211 6.61 2.99 0.28
N SER A 212 7.46 3.07 -0.74
CA SER A 212 7.37 4.10 -1.78
C SER A 212 6.48 3.58 -2.91
N VAL A 213 5.34 4.24 -3.10
CA VAL A 213 4.35 3.92 -4.13
C VAL A 213 4.74 4.66 -5.40
N LYS A 214 4.98 3.93 -6.50
CA LYS A 214 5.35 4.53 -7.78
C LYS A 214 4.22 5.45 -8.24
N GLY A 215 4.55 6.70 -8.54
CA GLY A 215 3.63 7.62 -9.20
C GLY A 215 3.36 7.14 -10.62
N ASP A 216 2.18 6.57 -10.84
CA ASP A 216 1.73 6.07 -12.13
C ASP A 216 0.20 5.94 -12.15
N THR A 217 -0.34 5.46 -13.26
CA THR A 217 -1.75 5.09 -13.39
C THR A 217 -1.93 3.59 -13.12
N TYR A 218 -2.95 3.28 -12.32
CA TYR A 218 -3.33 1.92 -11.92
C TYR A 218 -4.76 1.62 -12.38
N GLY A 219 -5.01 0.35 -12.72
CA GLY A 219 -6.37 -0.17 -12.86
C GLY A 219 -7.04 -0.20 -11.49
N ASN A 220 -6.73 -1.25 -10.72
CA ASN A 220 -7.05 -1.34 -9.30
C ASN A 220 -5.78 -1.18 -8.45
N LEU A 221 -5.90 -0.49 -7.32
CA LEU A 221 -4.80 -0.28 -6.37
C LEU A 221 -5.27 -0.69 -4.98
N THR A 222 -4.46 -1.46 -4.26
CA THR A 222 -4.75 -1.89 -2.89
C THR A 222 -3.62 -1.47 -1.97
N PHE A 223 -4.00 -0.92 -0.82
CA PHE A 223 -3.09 -0.67 0.30
C PHE A 223 -3.43 -1.63 1.43
N SER A 224 -2.49 -2.52 1.74
CA SER A 224 -2.63 -3.53 2.80
C SER A 224 -1.33 -3.72 3.56
N GLY A 225 -1.28 -4.64 4.53
CA GLY A 225 -0.07 -4.95 5.29
C GLY A 225 0.33 -3.92 6.36
N GLY A 226 -0.14 -2.66 6.26
CA GLY A 226 0.15 -1.61 7.25
C GLY A 226 1.25 -0.65 6.80
N GLY A 227 1.95 -0.06 7.77
CA GLY A 227 3.02 0.89 7.48
C GLY A 227 2.58 2.18 6.78
N SER A 228 3.58 3.00 6.44
CA SER A 228 3.40 4.21 5.62
C SER A 228 3.45 3.84 4.13
N LYS A 229 2.50 4.34 3.33
CA LYS A 229 2.48 4.22 1.87
C LYS A 229 2.69 5.62 1.28
N THR A 230 3.93 6.00 1.00
CA THR A 230 4.25 7.35 0.51
C THR A 230 4.18 7.39 -1.00
N LEU A 231 3.39 8.31 -1.57
CA LEU A 231 3.34 8.49 -3.03
C LEU A 231 4.61 9.18 -3.52
N ALA A 232 5.36 8.50 -4.39
CA ALA A 232 6.59 9.01 -4.99
C ALA A 232 6.34 9.94 -6.20
N GLY A 233 5.10 10.01 -6.66
CA GLY A 233 4.63 10.87 -7.75
C GLY A 233 3.11 10.86 -7.81
N THR A 234 2.53 11.67 -8.70
CA THR A 234 1.09 11.65 -8.97
C THR A 234 0.63 10.23 -9.29
N THR A 235 -0.38 9.77 -8.55
CA THR A 235 -0.90 8.40 -8.63
C THR A 235 -2.36 8.44 -9.04
N THR A 236 -2.71 7.86 -10.18
CA THR A 236 -4.10 7.81 -10.66
C THR A 236 -4.67 6.41 -10.54
N VAL A 237 -5.88 6.26 -10.01
CA VAL A 237 -6.61 4.99 -9.96
C VAL A 237 -7.85 5.09 -10.85
N ASN A 238 -7.90 4.23 -11.88
CA ASN A 238 -8.97 4.23 -12.88
C ASN A 238 -10.18 3.39 -12.47
N ARG A 239 -10.01 2.44 -11.55
CA ARG A 239 -11.07 1.60 -10.98
C ARG A 239 -11.05 1.66 -9.45
N VAL A 240 -10.98 0.53 -8.76
CA VAL A 240 -11.12 0.50 -7.30
C VAL A 240 -9.78 0.76 -6.62
N CYS A 241 -9.75 1.76 -5.73
CA CYS A 241 -8.70 1.90 -4.72
C CYS A 241 -9.21 1.32 -3.38
N THR A 242 -8.56 0.27 -2.89
CA THR A 242 -8.96 -0.43 -1.66
C THR A 242 -8.04 -0.05 -0.50
N PHE A 243 -8.62 0.52 0.54
CA PHE A 243 -7.95 0.90 1.79
C PHE A 243 -8.25 -0.14 2.86
N ASN A 244 -7.35 -1.10 3.01
CA ASN A 244 -7.47 -2.17 4.01
C ASN A 244 -6.59 -1.89 5.23
N LEU A 245 -5.30 -1.60 5.01
CA LEU A 245 -4.36 -1.28 6.08
C LEU A 245 -3.17 -0.45 5.57
N GLY A 246 -2.75 0.55 6.35
CA GLY A 246 -1.62 1.42 6.04
C GLY A 246 -2.07 2.84 5.68
N ILE A 247 -1.26 3.83 6.09
CA ILE A 247 -1.56 5.25 5.88
C ILE A 247 -0.92 5.70 4.58
N VAL A 248 -1.74 6.20 3.65
CA VAL A 248 -1.28 6.74 2.37
C VAL A 248 -0.89 8.20 2.56
N ASN A 249 0.37 8.55 2.34
CA ASN A 249 0.83 9.93 2.43
C ASN A 249 0.91 10.54 1.04
N SER A 250 0.10 11.57 0.81
CA SER A 250 0.06 12.34 -0.44
C SER A 250 0.43 13.80 -0.19
N THR A 251 0.84 14.50 -1.25
CA THR A 251 1.14 15.93 -1.23
C THR A 251 0.48 16.61 -2.44
N ALA A 252 0.51 17.94 -2.50
CA ALA A 252 0.04 18.67 -3.68
C ALA A 252 0.86 18.33 -4.95
N ALA A 253 2.13 17.94 -4.79
CA ALA A 253 2.98 17.49 -5.90
C ALA A 253 2.75 16.01 -6.25
N ASN A 254 2.50 15.17 -5.24
CA ASN A 254 2.30 13.72 -5.37
C ASN A 254 0.90 13.37 -4.86
N THR A 255 -0.13 13.73 -5.64
CA THR A 255 -1.53 13.57 -5.26
C THR A 255 -2.08 12.20 -5.64
N LEU A 256 -2.97 11.65 -4.81
CA LEU A 256 -3.82 10.51 -5.20
C LEU A 256 -5.03 11.02 -5.99
N ILE A 257 -5.18 10.57 -7.22
CA ILE A 257 -6.24 10.99 -8.15
C ILE A 257 -7.15 9.80 -8.45
N PHE A 258 -8.45 9.98 -8.28
CA PHE A 258 -9.46 9.06 -8.78
C PHE A 258 -9.92 9.52 -10.16
N GLY A 259 -9.72 8.67 -11.17
CA GLY A 259 -10.17 8.90 -12.54
C GLY A 259 -11.70 8.88 -12.66
N ASN A 260 -12.22 9.02 -13.88
CA ASN A 260 -13.68 9.13 -14.09
C ASN A 260 -14.49 7.93 -13.56
N ASN A 261 -13.90 6.74 -13.62
CA ASN A 261 -14.47 5.48 -13.10
C ASN A 261 -13.81 5.02 -11.79
N GLY A 262 -13.00 5.90 -11.17
CA GLY A 262 -12.31 5.60 -9.93
C GLY A 262 -13.28 5.54 -8.75
N SER A 263 -13.14 4.53 -7.90
CA SER A 263 -13.96 4.37 -6.70
C SER A 263 -13.11 3.98 -5.49
N VAL A 264 -13.64 4.22 -4.30
CA VAL A 264 -13.01 3.89 -3.02
C VAL A 264 -13.70 2.68 -2.43
N SER A 265 -12.94 1.78 -1.83
CA SER A 265 -13.44 0.70 -0.97
C SER A 265 -12.66 0.67 0.34
N GLY A 266 -13.35 0.42 1.45
CA GLY A 266 -12.76 0.43 2.79
C GLY A 266 -12.51 1.85 3.31
N GLY A 267 -11.48 1.98 4.15
CA GLY A 267 -11.17 3.20 4.90
C GLY A 267 -11.38 3.03 6.40
N SER A 268 -10.39 3.41 7.20
CA SER A 268 -10.42 3.32 8.66
C SER A 268 -9.35 4.22 9.29
N ASN A 269 -9.36 4.35 10.62
CA ASN A 269 -8.29 5.03 11.37
C ASN A 269 -6.90 4.46 11.05
N ASN A 270 -6.82 3.19 10.64
CA ASN A 270 -5.57 2.52 10.25
C ASN A 270 -5.35 2.48 8.73
N SER A 271 -6.28 2.97 7.90
CA SER A 271 -6.12 3.04 6.45
C SER A 271 -6.89 4.19 5.83
N HIS A 272 -6.18 5.28 5.55
CA HIS A 272 -6.73 6.49 4.92
C HIS A 272 -5.61 7.27 4.25
N VAL A 273 -5.99 8.31 3.51
CA VAL A 273 -5.05 9.26 2.93
C VAL A 273 -4.80 10.40 3.91
N ASN A 274 -3.55 10.52 4.36
CA ASN A 274 -3.00 11.67 5.05
C ASN A 274 -2.42 12.64 4.02
N GLY A 275 -3.25 13.57 3.56
CA GLY A 275 -2.91 14.53 2.50
C GLY A 275 -4.07 14.76 1.52
N PRO A 276 -3.83 15.51 0.43
CA PRO A 276 -4.84 15.80 -0.58
C PRO A 276 -5.22 14.57 -1.40
N VAL A 277 -6.51 14.44 -1.69
CA VAL A 277 -7.10 13.46 -2.61
C VAL A 277 -7.92 14.20 -3.65
N ARG A 278 -7.69 13.92 -4.93
CA ARG A 278 -8.39 14.54 -6.04
C ARG A 278 -9.34 13.56 -6.71
N ARG A 279 -10.49 14.04 -7.16
CA ARG A 279 -11.50 13.26 -7.86
C ARG A 279 -11.92 13.94 -9.16
N ASN A 280 -11.86 13.17 -10.24
CA ASN A 280 -12.31 13.56 -11.59
C ASN A 280 -13.55 12.76 -12.05
N SER A 281 -14.23 12.05 -11.15
CA SER A 281 -15.49 11.33 -11.43
C SER A 281 -16.70 12.25 -11.41
N ASN A 282 -17.77 11.88 -12.13
CA ASN A 282 -19.04 12.62 -12.14
C ASN A 282 -20.07 12.19 -11.08
N SER A 283 -19.83 11.06 -10.39
CA SER A 283 -20.75 10.46 -9.41
C SER A 283 -20.53 11.00 -8.00
N ILE A 284 -21.46 10.69 -7.07
CA ILE A 284 -21.24 10.92 -5.63
C ILE A 284 -19.90 10.28 -5.25
N PHE A 285 -19.09 10.99 -4.47
CA PHE A 285 -17.76 10.50 -4.12
C PHE A 285 -17.40 10.82 -2.68
N THR A 286 -16.99 9.79 -1.94
CA THR A 286 -16.47 9.88 -0.58
C THR A 286 -14.96 9.83 -0.62
N PHE A 287 -14.31 10.93 -0.28
CA PHE A 287 -12.86 11.00 -0.20
C PHE A 287 -12.38 10.23 1.04
N PRO A 288 -11.39 9.33 0.92
CA PRO A 288 -10.87 8.53 2.03
C PRO A 288 -9.85 9.32 2.86
N THR A 289 -10.20 10.55 3.23
CA THR A 289 -9.30 11.48 3.94
C THR A 289 -9.15 11.12 5.42
N GLY A 290 -7.98 11.42 5.97
CA GLY A 290 -7.71 11.36 7.40
C GLY A 290 -6.40 12.08 7.72
N ASN A 291 -6.09 12.19 9.01
CA ASN A 291 -4.90 12.87 9.51
C ASN A 291 -4.68 12.46 10.97
N ALA A 292 -3.41 12.39 11.41
CA ALA A 292 -3.04 12.03 12.78
C ALA A 292 -3.72 10.73 13.30
N GLY A 293 -3.86 9.72 12.43
CA GLY A 293 -4.47 8.44 12.79
C GLY A 293 -6.00 8.47 12.89
N LYS A 294 -6.65 9.57 12.46
CA LYS A 294 -8.10 9.72 12.44
C LYS A 294 -8.62 9.68 11.00
N TYR A 295 -9.52 8.74 10.73
CA TYR A 295 -10.25 8.69 9.48
C TYR A 295 -11.43 9.64 9.53
N ALA A 296 -11.52 10.52 8.54
CA ALA A 296 -12.49 11.59 8.48
C ALA A 296 -12.88 11.84 7.03
N PRO A 297 -13.72 10.96 6.45
CA PRO A 297 -14.15 11.13 5.08
C PRO A 297 -15.04 12.36 4.93
N ILE A 298 -14.92 12.99 3.76
CA ILE A 298 -15.83 14.01 3.25
C ILE A 298 -16.45 13.46 1.98
N THR A 299 -17.77 13.59 1.84
CA THR A 299 -18.48 13.20 0.62
C THR A 299 -19.00 14.44 -0.09
N ILE A 300 -18.91 14.44 -1.41
CA ILE A 300 -19.56 15.45 -2.25
C ILE A 300 -20.63 14.81 -3.12
N SER A 301 -21.68 15.56 -3.41
CA SER A 301 -22.71 15.13 -4.37
C SER A 301 -22.12 14.90 -5.77
N ALA A 302 -22.90 14.24 -6.63
CA ALA A 302 -22.54 14.06 -8.03
C ALA A 302 -22.24 15.43 -8.69
N SER A 303 -21.15 15.50 -9.43
CA SER A 303 -20.68 16.71 -10.12
C SER A 303 -19.59 16.35 -11.10
N SER A 304 -19.65 16.89 -12.32
CA SER A 304 -18.57 16.77 -13.32
C SER A 304 -17.40 17.74 -13.10
N SER A 305 -17.47 18.61 -12.08
CA SER A 305 -16.34 19.46 -11.68
C SER A 305 -15.27 18.63 -10.97
N ASP A 306 -14.05 19.14 -11.01
CA ASP A 306 -12.87 18.54 -10.38
C ASP A 306 -12.66 19.11 -8.97
N PHE A 307 -12.54 18.21 -8.00
CA PHE A 307 -12.39 18.57 -6.59
C PHE A 307 -11.21 17.85 -5.94
N THR A 308 -10.48 18.59 -5.12
CA THR A 308 -9.49 18.06 -4.18
C THR A 308 -10.00 18.24 -2.76
N ALA A 309 -9.93 17.19 -1.95
CA ALA A 309 -10.28 17.24 -0.54
C ALA A 309 -9.09 16.86 0.35
N GLN A 310 -9.02 17.45 1.53
CA GLN A 310 -8.07 17.09 2.58
C GLN A 310 -8.71 17.28 3.95
N TYR A 311 -8.37 16.42 4.90
CA TYR A 311 -8.79 16.56 6.28
C TYR A 311 -7.61 17.03 7.15
N PHE A 312 -7.93 17.85 8.16
CA PHE A 312 -6.99 18.33 9.15
C PHE A 312 -7.53 18.02 10.55
N ASN A 313 -6.78 17.23 11.32
CA ASN A 313 -7.06 17.01 12.74
C ASN A 313 -6.48 18.18 13.55
N MET A 314 -6.97 19.39 13.26
CA MET A 314 -6.53 20.65 13.83
C MET A 314 -7.74 21.57 14.03
N ALA A 315 -7.69 22.37 15.09
CA ALA A 315 -8.69 23.39 15.36
C ALA A 315 -8.87 24.34 14.17
N PRO A 316 -10.10 24.56 13.66
CA PRO A 316 -10.36 25.68 12.77
C PRO A 316 -10.32 26.99 13.56
N THR A 317 -10.28 28.12 12.85
CA THR A 317 -10.44 29.45 13.46
C THR A 317 -11.76 29.51 14.22
N GLN A 318 -11.72 29.78 15.52
CA GLN A 318 -12.95 29.82 16.32
C GLN A 318 -13.82 31.01 15.93
N GLY A 319 -15.14 30.82 15.94
CA GLY A 319 -16.08 31.82 15.44
C GLY A 319 -17.53 31.35 15.39
N SER A 320 -18.40 32.22 14.86
CA SER A 320 -19.85 32.04 14.82
C SER A 320 -20.45 32.65 13.54
N GLY A 321 -21.77 32.59 13.40
CA GLY A 321 -22.49 33.19 12.28
C GLY A 321 -24.00 33.15 12.48
N THR A 322 -24.77 33.77 11.59
CA THR A 322 -26.22 33.63 11.63
C THR A 322 -26.60 32.16 11.47
N GLY A 323 -27.23 31.57 12.50
CA GLY A 323 -27.57 30.13 12.54
C GLY A 323 -26.46 29.22 13.08
N ILE A 324 -25.29 29.77 13.44
CA ILE A 324 -24.17 29.05 14.07
C ILE A 324 -23.80 29.77 15.36
N ASP A 325 -23.95 29.08 16.48
CA ASP A 325 -23.49 29.54 17.79
C ASP A 325 -21.97 29.35 17.93
N HIS A 326 -21.49 28.14 17.66
CA HIS A 326 -20.08 27.78 17.72
C HIS A 326 -19.73 26.68 16.70
N VAL A 327 -18.43 26.52 16.46
CA VAL A 327 -17.86 25.53 15.53
C VAL A 327 -16.97 24.54 16.27
N SER A 328 -16.59 23.44 15.60
CA SER A 328 -15.61 22.49 16.14
C SER A 328 -14.31 23.19 16.52
N SER A 329 -13.66 22.68 17.55
CA SER A 329 -12.35 23.09 18.02
C SER A 329 -11.24 22.10 17.65
N THR A 330 -11.56 20.99 16.98
CA THR A 330 -10.58 19.91 16.76
C THR A 330 -10.30 19.59 15.32
N GLU A 331 -11.21 19.93 14.40
CA GLU A 331 -11.11 19.42 13.05
C GLU A 331 -11.76 20.32 12.00
N TYR A 332 -11.23 20.25 10.78
CA TYR A 332 -11.86 20.80 9.60
C TYR A 332 -11.48 20.01 8.33
N TRP A 333 -12.31 20.17 7.31
CA TRP A 333 -12.09 19.66 5.97
C TRP A 333 -11.86 20.81 5.01
N GLN A 334 -10.85 20.66 4.18
CA GLN A 334 -10.61 21.50 3.04
C GLN A 334 -11.22 20.84 1.80
N LEU A 335 -11.97 21.64 1.02
CA LEU A 335 -12.45 21.25 -0.32
C LEU A 335 -12.07 22.35 -1.31
N THR A 336 -11.28 22.00 -2.31
CA THR A 336 -10.87 22.89 -3.39
C THR A 336 -11.56 22.47 -4.67
N ARG A 337 -12.24 23.41 -5.34
CA ARG A 337 -12.66 23.20 -6.73
C ARG A 337 -11.51 23.63 -7.65
N ASN A 338 -10.91 22.66 -8.32
CA ASN A 338 -9.77 22.92 -9.21
C ASN A 338 -10.24 23.41 -10.58
N ASN A 339 -11.39 22.92 -11.07
CA ASN A 339 -11.97 23.27 -12.36
C ASN A 339 -13.49 23.02 -12.42
N GLY A 340 -14.19 23.67 -13.36
CA GLY A 340 -15.63 23.53 -13.59
C GLY A 340 -16.51 24.53 -12.82
N GLY A 341 -17.82 24.50 -13.06
CA GLY A 341 -18.81 25.42 -12.45
C GLY A 341 -19.85 24.76 -11.54
N ASN A 342 -19.92 23.42 -11.54
CA ASN A 342 -20.97 22.70 -10.82
C ASN A 342 -20.76 22.76 -9.30
N GLN A 343 -21.78 23.24 -8.60
CA GLN A 343 -21.84 23.29 -7.14
C GLN A 343 -22.16 21.91 -6.56
N VAL A 344 -21.71 21.64 -5.34
CA VAL A 344 -21.93 20.36 -4.65
C VAL A 344 -22.48 20.59 -3.25
N THR A 345 -23.29 19.67 -2.74
CA THR A 345 -23.48 19.55 -1.29
C THR A 345 -22.30 18.77 -0.70
N VAL A 346 -22.02 19.03 0.58
CA VAL A 346 -20.93 18.39 1.32
C VAL A 346 -21.53 17.57 2.46
N THR A 347 -21.05 16.35 2.64
CA THR A 347 -21.37 15.51 3.79
C THR A 347 -20.12 15.28 4.61
N LEU A 348 -20.18 15.66 5.88
CA LEU A 348 -19.13 15.43 6.87
C LEU A 348 -19.53 14.25 7.75
N SER A 349 -18.55 13.54 8.30
CA SER A 349 -18.78 12.54 9.35
C SER A 349 -18.53 13.16 10.73
N TRP A 350 -19.08 12.57 11.79
CA TRP A 350 -18.61 12.77 13.16
C TRP A 350 -18.37 11.45 13.87
N ASN A 351 -17.46 11.46 14.84
CA ASN A 351 -17.27 10.37 15.80
C ASN A 351 -16.92 10.96 17.16
N SER A 352 -17.86 10.89 18.10
CA SER A 352 -17.74 11.56 19.40
C SER A 352 -16.75 10.92 20.34
N ALA A 353 -16.51 9.61 20.22
CA ALA A 353 -15.57 8.91 21.08
C ALA A 353 -14.11 9.13 20.65
N GLU A 354 -13.87 9.33 19.35
CA GLU A 354 -12.52 9.27 18.80
C GLU A 354 -12.01 10.57 18.18
N ARG A 355 -12.88 11.53 17.80
CA ARG A 355 -12.46 12.63 16.90
C ARG A 355 -13.19 13.96 17.11
N SER A 356 -14.52 13.92 17.09
CA SER A 356 -15.39 15.10 16.87
C SER A 356 -16.00 15.68 18.14
N GLY A 357 -15.69 15.13 19.31
CA GLY A 357 -16.33 15.51 20.57
C GLY A 357 -17.80 15.15 20.65
N LEU A 358 -18.40 15.48 21.79
CA LEU A 358 -19.78 15.09 22.05
C LEU A 358 -20.73 15.81 21.09
N VAL A 359 -21.48 15.01 20.32
CA VAL A 359 -22.68 15.43 19.61
C VAL A 359 -23.86 15.00 20.47
N THR A 360 -24.62 15.95 21.01
CA THR A 360 -25.75 15.69 21.92
C THR A 360 -27.10 15.88 21.25
N ASP A 361 -27.17 16.63 20.14
CA ASP A 361 -28.40 16.89 19.40
C ASP A 361 -28.14 16.96 17.88
N LEU A 362 -28.66 15.97 17.15
CA LEU A 362 -28.50 15.87 15.69
C LEU A 362 -29.27 16.94 14.92
N THR A 363 -30.30 17.54 15.53
CA THR A 363 -31.13 18.59 14.91
C THR A 363 -30.48 19.97 15.03
N ALA A 364 -29.63 20.17 16.04
CA ALA A 364 -28.87 21.39 16.24
C ALA A 364 -27.52 21.38 15.48
N LEU A 365 -27.03 20.21 15.06
CA LEU A 365 -25.78 20.05 14.33
C LEU A 365 -25.85 20.74 12.96
N ARG A 366 -24.75 21.39 12.55
CA ARG A 366 -24.61 22.13 11.29
C ARG A 366 -23.33 21.79 10.56
N VAL A 367 -23.37 21.92 9.23
CA VAL A 367 -22.17 22.11 8.42
C VAL A 367 -21.87 23.61 8.39
N ALA A 368 -20.73 24.01 8.96
CA ALA A 368 -20.28 25.38 8.96
C ALA A 368 -19.21 25.58 7.88
N ARG A 369 -19.29 26.66 7.09
CA ARG A 369 -18.25 27.05 6.13
C ARG A 369 -17.58 28.33 6.57
N TYR A 370 -16.26 28.32 6.70
CA TYR A 370 -15.48 29.51 7.00
C TYR A 370 -15.65 30.58 5.91
N LEU A 371 -15.80 31.84 6.33
CA LEU A 371 -15.85 33.01 5.43
C LEU A 371 -14.56 33.83 5.55
N SER A 372 -14.40 34.51 6.68
CA SER A 372 -13.25 35.35 7.01
C SER A 372 -13.26 35.71 8.49
N GLY A 373 -12.08 35.99 9.08
CA GLY A 373 -11.96 36.38 10.48
C GLY A 373 -12.54 35.30 11.39
N THR A 374 -13.60 35.63 12.14
CA THR A 374 -14.33 34.71 13.02
C THR A 374 -15.74 34.39 12.49
N SER A 375 -16.00 34.64 11.21
CA SER A 375 -17.32 34.51 10.60
C SER A 375 -17.49 33.21 9.81
N TYR A 376 -18.64 32.58 10.03
CA TYR A 376 -19.06 31.35 9.35
C TYR A 376 -20.41 31.52 8.65
N ALA A 377 -20.58 30.80 7.54
CA ALA A 377 -21.88 30.59 6.90
C ALA A 377 -22.48 29.26 7.38
N ASP A 378 -23.75 29.30 7.79
CA ASP A 378 -24.56 28.10 8.01
C ASP A 378 -24.90 27.46 6.66
N MET A 379 -24.30 26.29 6.39
CA MET A 379 -24.62 25.49 5.21
C MET A 379 -25.80 24.54 5.47
N GLY A 380 -26.37 24.60 6.67
CA GLY A 380 -27.45 23.77 7.16
C GLY A 380 -27.05 22.31 7.35
N GLY A 381 -28.06 21.46 7.39
CA GLY A 381 -27.93 20.02 7.40
C GLY A 381 -28.74 19.34 8.49
N PHE A 382 -28.92 18.04 8.33
CA PHE A 382 -29.55 17.17 9.32
C PHE A 382 -28.62 16.00 9.59
N GLY A 383 -28.29 15.78 10.86
CA GLY A 383 -27.47 14.63 11.26
C GLY A 383 -28.22 13.32 11.04
N VAL A 384 -27.57 12.35 10.40
CA VAL A 384 -28.04 10.97 10.25
C VAL A 384 -27.09 10.05 10.98
N GLY A 385 -27.61 9.22 11.88
CA GLY A 385 -26.83 8.29 12.71
C GLY A 385 -27.24 8.36 14.17
N THR A 386 -26.26 8.26 15.07
CA THR A 386 -26.47 8.40 16.52
C THR A 386 -25.62 9.55 17.05
N THR A 387 -25.87 9.94 18.30
CA THR A 387 -25.01 10.89 19.02
C THR A 387 -23.55 10.42 19.12
N ALA A 388 -23.27 9.11 19.00
CA ALA A 388 -21.90 8.60 19.03
C ALA A 388 -21.16 8.74 17.69
N ALA A 389 -21.85 8.50 16.58
CA ALA A 389 -21.27 8.58 15.24
C ALA A 389 -22.36 8.70 14.16
N GLY A 390 -22.01 9.37 13.06
CA GLY A 390 -22.90 9.54 11.92
C GLY A 390 -22.36 10.53 10.90
N THR A 391 -23.25 11.02 10.04
CA THR A 391 -22.93 11.98 8.97
C THR A 391 -23.95 13.10 8.89
N ILE A 392 -23.49 14.31 8.56
CA ILE A 392 -24.34 15.47 8.31
C ILE A 392 -24.10 15.98 6.89
N THR A 393 -25.16 16.09 6.11
CA THR A 393 -25.13 16.63 4.75
C THR A 393 -25.65 18.06 4.74
N SER A 394 -24.91 18.98 4.14
CA SER A 394 -25.33 20.37 3.96
C SER A 394 -26.60 20.47 3.11
N THR A 395 -27.51 21.37 3.47
CA THR A 395 -28.68 21.71 2.64
C THR A 395 -28.32 22.73 1.56
N ALA A 396 -27.38 23.63 1.85
CA ALA A 396 -26.81 24.55 0.88
C ALA A 396 -25.68 23.91 0.07
N THR A 397 -25.51 24.38 -1.17
CA THR A 397 -24.42 23.96 -2.05
C THR A 397 -23.18 24.86 -1.91
N SER A 398 -22.00 24.33 -2.22
CA SER A 398 -20.74 25.07 -2.31
C SER A 398 -20.88 26.33 -3.19
N PRO A 399 -20.17 27.43 -2.92
CA PRO A 399 -20.14 28.60 -3.79
C PRO A 399 -19.76 28.27 -5.25
N ASN A 400 -20.19 29.10 -6.20
CA ASN A 400 -19.86 28.93 -7.61
C ASN A 400 -18.58 29.69 -8.00
N ASN A 401 -17.45 29.32 -7.41
CA ASN A 401 -16.13 29.84 -7.80
C ASN A 401 -15.05 28.76 -7.64
N ASN A 402 -13.95 28.90 -8.39
CA ASN A 402 -12.80 28.00 -8.32
C ASN A 402 -11.88 28.46 -7.19
N THR A 403 -12.13 27.95 -5.99
CA THR A 403 -11.37 28.30 -4.80
C THR A 403 -11.35 27.14 -3.81
N THR A 404 -10.69 27.37 -2.68
CA THR A 404 -10.66 26.50 -1.52
C THR A 404 -11.66 26.99 -0.48
N TRP A 405 -12.46 26.07 0.05
CA TRP A 405 -13.34 26.30 1.19
C TRP A 405 -12.94 25.41 2.35
N LEU A 406 -13.11 25.94 3.57
CA LEU A 406 -12.95 25.18 4.80
C LEU A 406 -14.33 24.92 5.39
N TYR A 407 -14.61 23.65 5.65
CA TYR A 407 -15.83 23.18 6.28
C TYR A 407 -15.51 22.56 7.63
N THR A 408 -16.38 22.75 8.61
CA THR A 408 -16.28 22.11 9.91
C THR A 408 -17.68 21.80 10.46
N LEU A 409 -17.74 21.06 11.57
CA LEU A 409 -18.98 20.86 12.31
C LEU A 409 -19.29 22.12 13.12
N GLY A 410 -20.56 22.43 13.31
CA GLY A 410 -21.00 23.49 14.21
C GLY A 410 -22.32 23.17 14.89
N SER A 411 -22.71 24.01 15.85
CA SER A 411 -24.00 23.94 16.51
C SER A 411 -24.80 25.21 16.24
N SER A 412 -26.11 25.07 16.07
CA SER A 412 -27.05 26.19 15.97
C SER A 412 -27.62 26.65 17.31
N LEU A 413 -27.38 25.88 18.37
CA LEU A 413 -27.82 26.17 19.73
C LEU A 413 -26.61 26.39 20.63
N ALA A 414 -26.79 27.25 21.63
CA ALA A 414 -25.79 27.51 22.66
C ALA A 414 -25.42 26.25 23.46
N LEU A 415 -24.27 26.31 24.11
CA LEU A 415 -23.83 25.30 25.09
C LEU A 415 -24.93 25.06 26.13
N PRO A 416 -25.10 23.81 26.61
CA PRO A 416 -24.25 22.63 26.40
C PRO A 416 -24.64 21.76 25.18
N THR A 417 -25.39 22.30 24.21
CA THR A 417 -25.80 21.53 23.03
C THR A 417 -24.65 21.38 22.05
N ASN A 418 -24.33 20.15 21.66
CA ASN A 418 -23.20 19.79 20.80
C ASN A 418 -21.94 20.55 21.22
N PRO A 419 -21.38 20.31 22.42
CA PRO A 419 -20.28 21.14 22.92
C PRO A 419 -19.00 21.03 22.07
N LEU A 420 -18.94 20.13 21.07
CA LEU A 420 -17.88 19.97 20.05
C LEU A 420 -16.48 20.33 20.59
N PRO A 421 -15.63 19.32 20.84
CA PRO A 421 -14.70 19.27 21.98
C PRO A 421 -14.34 20.62 22.62
N ILE A 422 -14.86 20.94 23.80
CA ILE A 422 -14.29 22.04 24.57
C ILE A 422 -12.94 21.63 25.18
N GLU A 423 -11.91 22.47 25.07
CA GLU A 423 -10.65 22.24 25.80
C GLU A 423 -10.82 22.69 27.25
N LEU A 424 -10.56 21.78 28.21
CA LEU A 424 -10.51 22.13 29.63
C LEU A 424 -9.16 22.81 29.91
N THR A 425 -9.20 24.08 30.29
CA THR A 425 -8.01 24.82 30.71
C THR A 425 -7.65 24.53 32.17
N SER A 426 -8.64 24.20 33.00
CA SER A 426 -8.40 23.69 34.34
C SER A 426 -9.53 22.77 34.81
N PHE A 427 -9.18 21.81 35.66
CA PHE A 427 -10.13 21.03 36.44
C PHE A 427 -9.52 20.81 37.83
N SER A 428 -10.22 21.25 38.87
CA SER A 428 -9.80 21.08 40.25
C SER A 428 -10.98 20.63 41.10
N GLY A 429 -10.71 19.66 41.99
CA GLY A 429 -11.64 19.22 43.00
C GLY A 429 -11.12 19.61 44.38
N ARG A 430 -11.93 20.31 45.17
CA ARG A 430 -11.64 20.59 46.59
C ARG A 430 -12.72 19.92 47.44
N GLN A 431 -12.30 19.08 48.37
CA GLN A 431 -13.21 18.55 49.39
C GLN A 431 -13.57 19.70 50.34
N GLU A 432 -14.87 20.02 50.40
CA GLU A 432 -15.48 20.85 51.43
C GLU A 432 -16.24 19.93 52.39
N ALA A 433 -16.45 20.37 53.63
CA ALA A 433 -16.89 19.54 54.76
C ALA A 433 -17.85 18.37 54.43
N GLN A 434 -18.95 18.63 53.71
CA GLN A 434 -19.95 17.60 53.35
C GLN A 434 -20.09 17.37 51.84
N TYR A 435 -19.28 18.01 50.98
CA TYR A 435 -19.39 17.88 49.53
C TYR A 435 -18.06 18.15 48.82
N ILE A 436 -17.92 17.64 47.59
CA ILE A 436 -16.77 17.96 46.74
C ILE A 436 -17.15 19.15 45.86
N SER A 437 -16.39 20.24 45.99
CA SER A 437 -16.46 21.40 45.11
C SER A 437 -15.61 21.12 43.87
N LEU A 438 -16.26 21.02 42.71
CA LEU A 438 -15.59 20.90 41.42
C LEU A 438 -15.55 22.28 40.76
N ARG A 439 -14.36 22.71 40.36
CA ARG A 439 -14.15 23.91 39.55
C ARG A 439 -13.46 23.52 38.26
N TRP A 440 -14.05 23.89 37.14
CA TRP A 440 -13.41 23.77 35.85
C TRP A 440 -13.44 25.12 35.14
N SER A 441 -12.54 25.28 34.19
CA SER A 441 -12.58 26.36 33.21
C SER A 441 -12.35 25.75 31.84
N THR A 442 -13.05 26.27 30.85
CA THR A 442 -12.89 25.87 29.45
C THR A 442 -12.16 26.98 28.68
N ALA A 443 -11.57 26.65 27.54
CA ALA A 443 -10.90 27.64 26.69
C ALA A 443 -11.88 28.65 26.04
N THR A 444 -13.19 28.38 26.08
CA THR A 444 -14.22 29.11 25.33
C THR A 444 -15.37 29.66 26.18
N GLU A 445 -15.36 29.53 27.50
CA GLU A 445 -16.36 30.20 28.36
C GLU A 445 -16.10 31.72 28.39
N GLN A 446 -16.95 32.48 27.69
CA GLN A 446 -17.20 33.88 28.05
C GLN A 446 -18.39 33.91 29.01
N ASN A 447 -18.15 34.34 30.26
CA ASN A 447 -19.19 34.53 31.28
C ASN A 447 -20.02 35.79 31.05
#